data_AF-A0A1M4VSY2-F1
#
_entry.id   AF-A0A1M4VSY2-F1
#
_cell.length_a   1.000
_cell.length_b   1.000
_cell.length_c   1.000
_cell.angle_alpha   90.00
_cell.angle_beta   90.00
_cell.angle_gamma   90.00
#
_symmetry.space_group_name_H-M   'P 1'
#
loop_
_entity.id
_entity.type
_entity.pdbx_description
1 polymer ?
#
loop_
_entity_poly.entity_id
_entity_poly.type
_entity_poly.pdbx_seq_one_letter_code
_entity_poly.pdbx_strand_id
1 'polypeptide(L)'
;MLTVAVALLPAMATGQCNQVVTPIIQSTFLGQNRQIWVSLPEKYDSRKSYPVLYVLDAETHFKLIQGLENSLSNSKKIPEHIVVGIPHVNKEKERIKDLTFSLSKVNPYGDKILPPFFNRQNCGGGYRFLDFLNKELIPFVDSAYATTGFNILCGHSLSGYFASYMLSLPHSFQAVQLYDPSVWYAEGEATKQLQNGISKNKLSVFLAYQQNPDFHFQQVKSFGETLDKTPIDNYKREVFTDENHHSIFLIAFIHGMEWLYNDYKRKNFKLKKERPYSIPQ
;
A
#
# COMPACT_ATOMS: atom_id res chain seq x y z
N MET A 1 23.95 -16.95 18.64
CA MET A 1 24.45 -16.99 17.25
C MET A 1 23.24 -16.86 16.33
N LEU A 2 23.04 -15.69 15.73
CA LEU A 2 21.97 -15.47 14.76
C LEU A 2 22.41 -16.04 13.41
N THR A 3 21.74 -17.09 12.93
CA THR A 3 21.96 -17.63 11.60
C THR A 3 21.24 -16.71 10.60
N VAL A 4 22.00 -15.92 9.85
CA VAL A 4 21.47 -15.16 8.72
C VAL A 4 21.10 -16.17 7.63
N ALA A 5 19.80 -16.30 7.34
CA ALA A 5 19.33 -17.11 6.23
C ALA A 5 19.76 -16.45 4.92
N VAL A 6 20.65 -17.12 4.19
CA VAL A 6 21.10 -16.69 2.86
C VAL A 6 19.96 -16.94 1.87
N ALA A 7 19.33 -15.87 1.40
CA ALA A 7 18.44 -15.93 0.25
C ALA A 7 19.29 -16.15 -1.01
N LEU A 8 19.05 -17.25 -1.73
CA LEU A 8 19.58 -17.42 -3.09
C LEU A 8 18.91 -16.39 -4.00
N LEU A 9 19.64 -15.36 -4.40
CA LEU A 9 19.23 -14.48 -5.50
C LEU A 9 19.26 -15.30 -6.80
N PRO A 10 18.17 -15.36 -7.57
CA PRO A 10 18.23 -15.93 -8.90
C PRO A 10 19.15 -15.05 -9.76
N ALA A 11 20.04 -15.70 -10.50
CA ALA A 11 20.85 -15.03 -11.52
C ALA A 11 19.92 -14.26 -12.47
N MET A 12 20.21 -12.98 -12.69
CA MET A 12 19.43 -12.14 -13.61
C MET A 12 19.53 -12.74 -15.02
N ALA A 13 18.46 -13.39 -15.47
CA ALA A 13 18.31 -13.80 -16.85
C ALA A 13 18.11 -12.54 -17.70
N THR A 14 19.07 -12.25 -18.55
CA THR A 14 18.96 -11.20 -19.55
C THR A 14 17.88 -11.59 -20.57
N GLY A 15 16.82 -10.77 -20.69
CA GLY A 15 15.95 -10.81 -21.89
C GLY A 15 14.45 -11.07 -21.72
N GLN A 16 13.81 -10.76 -20.59
CA GLN A 16 12.33 -10.68 -20.55
C GLN A 16 11.85 -9.39 -19.85
N CYS A 17 11.05 -8.60 -20.56
CA CYS A 17 10.28 -7.49 -20.01
C CYS A 17 9.33 -8.02 -18.92
N ASN A 18 9.23 -7.34 -17.77
CA ASN A 18 8.32 -7.66 -16.65
C ASN A 18 8.59 -8.95 -15.85
N GLN A 19 9.86 -9.35 -15.65
CA GLN A 19 10.15 -10.46 -14.74
C GLN A 19 9.78 -10.13 -13.29
N VAL A 20 8.95 -10.99 -12.70
CA VAL A 20 8.59 -10.96 -11.28
C VAL A 20 9.47 -11.96 -10.54
N VAL A 21 10.27 -11.49 -9.59
CA VAL A 21 11.03 -12.37 -8.70
C VAL A 21 10.19 -12.67 -7.47
N THR A 22 10.18 -13.92 -7.01
CA THR A 22 9.38 -14.32 -5.86
C THR A 22 10.21 -14.84 -4.68
N PRO A 23 10.97 -13.99 -3.97
CA PRO A 23 11.76 -14.45 -2.82
C PRO A 23 10.86 -14.94 -1.68
N ILE A 24 11.41 -15.83 -0.86
CA ILE A 24 10.75 -16.35 0.34
C ILE A 24 11.48 -15.82 1.57
N ILE A 25 10.73 -15.20 2.48
CA ILE A 25 11.21 -14.76 3.79
C ILE A 25 10.68 -15.73 4.84
N GLN A 26 11.56 -16.35 5.62
CA GLN A 26 11.17 -17.12 6.80
C GLN A 26 10.89 -16.14 7.94
N SER A 27 9.62 -15.78 8.13
CA SER A 27 9.25 -14.73 9.10
C SER A 27 9.21 -15.28 10.52
N THR A 28 10.02 -14.71 11.40
CA THR A 28 9.99 -14.98 12.84
C THR A 28 8.78 -14.31 13.50
N PHE A 29 8.38 -13.12 13.04
CA PHE A 29 7.20 -12.42 13.55
C PHE A 29 5.91 -13.13 13.20
N LEU A 30 5.81 -13.73 12.01
CA LEU A 30 4.61 -14.46 11.59
C LEU A 30 4.68 -15.96 11.88
N GLY A 31 5.88 -16.50 12.16
CA GLY A 31 6.09 -17.92 12.40
C GLY A 31 5.86 -18.78 11.15
N GLN A 32 6.06 -18.21 9.96
CA GLN A 32 5.81 -18.87 8.68
C GLN A 32 6.61 -18.28 7.52
N ASN A 33 6.67 -19.01 6.42
CA ASN A 33 7.28 -18.55 5.18
C ASN A 33 6.34 -17.57 4.47
N ARG A 34 6.88 -16.41 4.05
CA ARG A 34 6.18 -15.42 3.24
C ARG A 34 6.84 -15.34 1.87
N GLN A 35 6.10 -15.74 0.84
CA GLN A 35 6.49 -15.44 -0.53
C GLN A 35 6.15 -13.97 -0.83
N ILE A 36 7.12 -13.24 -1.35
CA ILE A 36 7.00 -11.82 -1.70
C ILE A 36 7.15 -11.72 -3.22
N TRP A 37 6.43 -10.80 -3.85
CA TRP A 37 6.51 -10.61 -5.30
C TRP A 37 7.21 -9.29 -5.60
N VAL A 38 8.28 -9.32 -6.39
CA VAL A 38 9.09 -8.14 -6.70
C VAL A 38 9.09 -7.92 -8.20
N SER A 39 8.60 -6.76 -8.64
CA SER A 39 8.76 -6.26 -9.99
C SER A 39 9.76 -5.12 -9.99
N LEU A 40 10.82 -5.28 -10.78
CA LEU A 40 11.82 -4.23 -10.99
C LEU A 40 11.42 -3.35 -12.18
N PRO A 41 11.88 -2.08 -12.21
CA PRO A 41 11.83 -1.27 -13.43
C PRO A 41 12.44 -2.00 -14.62
N GLU A 42 11.89 -1.79 -15.82
CA GLU A 42 12.34 -2.49 -17.05
C GLU A 42 13.84 -2.27 -17.32
N LYS A 43 14.36 -1.09 -16.99
CA LYS A 43 15.77 -0.72 -17.11
C LYS A 43 16.45 -0.58 -15.75
N TYR A 44 16.12 -1.47 -14.82
CA TYR A 44 16.72 -1.49 -13.50
C TYR A 44 18.25 -1.50 -13.59
N ASP A 45 18.86 -0.57 -12.88
CA ASP A 45 20.29 -0.34 -12.78
C ASP A 45 20.64 -0.20 -11.31
N SER A 46 21.42 -1.15 -10.78
CA SER A 46 21.82 -1.18 -9.37
C SER A 46 22.71 -0.01 -8.95
N ARG A 47 23.18 0.82 -9.90
CA ARG A 47 23.92 2.06 -9.63
C ARG A 47 23.01 3.26 -9.40
N LYS A 48 21.69 3.11 -9.60
CA LYS A 48 20.65 4.09 -9.27
C LYS A 48 19.87 3.60 -8.06
N SER A 49 19.15 4.51 -7.40
CA SER A 49 18.24 4.16 -6.31
C SER A 49 16.79 4.42 -6.71
N TYR A 50 15.89 3.52 -6.30
CA TYR A 50 14.45 3.59 -6.61
C TYR A 50 13.60 3.74 -5.34
N PRO A 51 12.53 4.54 -5.34
CA PRO A 51 11.47 4.43 -4.34
C PRO A 51 10.80 3.05 -4.42
N VAL A 52 10.26 2.59 -3.30
CA VAL A 52 9.63 1.25 -3.22
C VAL A 52 8.13 1.39 -2.96
N LEU A 53 7.34 0.74 -3.80
CA LEU A 53 5.88 0.67 -3.69
C LEU A 53 5.47 -0.69 -3.14
N TYR A 54 5.09 -0.74 -1.88
CA TYR A 54 4.57 -1.92 -1.20
C TYR A 54 3.06 -2.04 -1.39
N VAL A 55 2.62 -3.16 -1.95
CA VAL A 55 1.21 -3.42 -2.30
C VAL A 55 0.69 -4.54 -1.41
N LEU A 56 -0.23 -4.20 -0.50
CA LEU A 56 -0.99 -5.20 0.27
C LEU A 56 -2.04 -5.87 -0.62
N ASP A 57 -2.52 -7.05 -0.22
CA ASP A 57 -3.47 -7.85 -1.01
C ASP A 57 -2.96 -8.11 -2.45
N ALA A 58 -1.65 -8.36 -2.57
CA ALA A 58 -0.98 -8.46 -3.86
C ALA A 58 -1.56 -9.56 -4.76
N GLU A 59 -2.11 -10.63 -4.18
CA GLU A 59 -2.82 -11.67 -4.93
C GLU A 59 -4.00 -11.15 -5.74
N THR A 60 -4.53 -9.97 -5.39
CA THR A 60 -5.62 -9.29 -6.10
C THR A 60 -5.11 -8.14 -6.97
N HIS A 61 -4.14 -7.35 -6.48
CA HIS A 61 -3.82 -6.05 -7.08
C HIS A 61 -2.48 -5.96 -7.80
N PHE A 62 -1.56 -6.91 -7.59
CA PHE A 62 -0.16 -6.74 -8.02
C PHE A 62 0.00 -6.56 -9.53
N LYS A 63 -0.68 -7.39 -10.35
CA LYS A 63 -0.59 -7.30 -11.82
C LYS A 63 -1.12 -5.96 -12.34
N LEU A 64 -2.21 -5.47 -11.76
CA LEU A 64 -2.76 -4.16 -12.11
C LEU A 64 -1.76 -3.05 -11.77
N ILE A 65 -1.22 -3.06 -10.55
CA ILE A 65 -0.25 -2.07 -10.10
C ILE A 65 1.02 -2.10 -10.95
N GLN A 66 1.54 -3.28 -11.29
CA GLN A 66 2.70 -3.43 -12.16
C GLN A 66 2.48 -2.73 -13.52
N GLY A 67 1.34 -2.96 -14.15
CA GLY A 67 1.01 -2.32 -15.43
C GLY A 67 0.81 -0.80 -15.33
N LEU A 68 0.12 -0.35 -14.28
CA LEU A 68 -0.12 1.08 -14.04
C LEU A 68 1.17 1.83 -13.71
N GLU A 69 2.01 1.29 -12.84
CA GLU A 69 3.31 1.87 -12.50
C GLU A 69 4.16 2.00 -13.78
N ASN A 70 4.31 0.93 -14.55
CA ASN A 70 5.09 0.93 -15.79
C ASN A 70 4.57 2.00 -16.77
N SER A 71 3.26 2.10 -16.97
CA SER A 71 2.65 3.09 -17.85
C SER A 71 2.88 4.54 -17.35
N LEU A 72 2.71 4.78 -16.05
CA LEU A 72 2.88 6.11 -15.45
C LEU A 72 4.35 6.55 -15.44
N SER A 73 5.28 5.63 -15.19
CA SER A 73 6.72 5.92 -15.14
C SER A 73 7.32 6.08 -16.54
N ASN A 74 6.86 5.30 -17.52
CA ASN A 74 7.22 5.48 -18.94
C ASN A 74 6.73 6.82 -19.50
N SER A 75 5.52 7.24 -19.13
CA SER A 75 4.99 8.57 -19.47
C SER A 75 5.56 9.73 -18.63
N LYS A 76 6.51 9.45 -17.73
CA LYS A 76 7.19 10.45 -16.87
C LYS A 76 6.25 11.22 -15.93
N LYS A 77 5.10 10.65 -15.62
CA LYS A 77 4.18 11.19 -14.61
C LYS A 77 4.64 10.89 -13.18
N ILE A 78 5.28 9.74 -12.97
CA ILE A 78 5.90 9.31 -11.71
C ILE A 78 7.33 8.80 -11.98
N PRO A 79 8.24 8.77 -10.99
CA PRO A 79 9.52 8.06 -11.15
C PRO A 79 9.31 6.55 -11.25
N GLU A 80 10.32 5.81 -11.70
CA GLU A 80 10.29 4.34 -11.69
C GLU A 80 10.36 3.80 -10.25
N HIS A 81 9.52 2.82 -9.92
CA HIS A 81 9.50 2.17 -8.60
C HIS A 81 9.96 0.72 -8.66
N ILE A 82 10.54 0.23 -7.56
CA ILE A 82 10.51 -1.21 -7.27
C ILE A 82 9.13 -1.51 -6.67
N VAL A 83 8.35 -2.39 -7.29
CA VAL A 83 7.02 -2.77 -6.80
C VAL A 83 7.14 -4.08 -6.02
N VAL A 84 6.75 -4.04 -4.75
CA VAL A 84 6.80 -5.18 -3.82
C VAL A 84 5.39 -5.58 -3.42
N GLY A 85 4.89 -6.67 -3.99
CA GLY A 85 3.63 -7.29 -3.63
C GLY A 85 3.76 -8.17 -2.39
N ILE A 86 2.83 -8.00 -1.45
CA ILE A 86 2.75 -8.77 -0.20
C ILE A 86 1.47 -9.61 -0.23
N PRO A 87 1.50 -10.82 -0.81
CA PRO A 87 0.35 -11.71 -0.82
C PRO A 87 0.15 -12.35 0.55
N HIS A 88 -1.08 -12.75 0.87
CA HIS A 88 -1.38 -13.63 2.01
C HIS A 88 -1.11 -15.10 1.63
N VAL A 89 -0.55 -15.92 2.53
CA VAL A 89 -0.26 -17.34 2.23
C VAL A 89 -1.55 -18.08 1.95
N ASN A 90 -2.57 -17.79 2.76
CA ASN A 90 -3.95 -18.16 2.47
C ASN A 90 -4.86 -16.96 2.73
N LYS A 91 -5.37 -16.34 1.66
CA LYS A 91 -6.22 -15.14 1.74
C LYS A 91 -7.43 -15.33 2.67
N GLU A 92 -8.10 -16.48 2.62
CA GLU A 92 -9.32 -16.73 3.41
C GLU A 92 -9.02 -16.87 4.90
N LYS A 93 -7.88 -17.46 5.25
CA LYS A 93 -7.52 -17.76 6.65
C LYS A 93 -6.71 -16.67 7.32
N GLU A 94 -5.84 -16.00 6.56
CA GLU A 94 -4.81 -15.13 7.11
C GLU A 94 -5.05 -13.66 6.86
N ARG A 95 -5.77 -13.28 5.80
CA ARG A 95 -5.95 -11.87 5.46
C ARG A 95 -6.56 -11.08 6.60
N ILE A 96 -7.63 -11.59 7.21
CA ILE A 96 -8.26 -10.93 8.36
C ILE A 96 -7.28 -10.89 9.54
N LYS A 97 -6.55 -11.97 9.79
CA LYS A 97 -5.62 -12.08 10.91
C LYS A 97 -4.48 -11.08 10.76
N ASP A 98 -3.80 -11.09 9.63
CA ASP A 98 -2.66 -10.23 9.30
C ASP A 98 -3.06 -8.75 9.33
N LEU A 99 -4.26 -8.41 8.85
CA LEU A 99 -4.66 -7.02 8.64
C LEU A 99 -5.45 -6.41 9.80
N THR A 100 -5.79 -7.15 10.86
CA THR A 100 -6.62 -6.63 11.97
C THR A 100 -5.87 -6.56 13.29
N PHE A 101 -6.07 -5.47 14.04
CA PHE A 101 -5.44 -5.28 15.36
C PHE A 101 -6.31 -5.79 16.50
N SER A 102 -7.62 -5.83 16.30
CA SER A 102 -8.58 -6.32 17.29
C SER A 102 -9.74 -7.09 16.64
N LEU A 103 -10.73 -7.45 17.46
CA LEU A 103 -11.94 -8.14 17.04
C LEU A 103 -13.03 -7.13 16.65
N SER A 104 -13.55 -7.20 15.42
CA SER A 104 -14.74 -6.45 15.04
C SER A 104 -16.03 -7.19 15.40
N LYS A 105 -17.08 -6.42 15.71
CA LYS A 105 -18.46 -6.89 15.92
C LYS A 105 -19.45 -6.25 14.94
N VAL A 106 -18.96 -5.49 13.96
CA VAL A 106 -19.78 -4.79 12.98
C VAL A 106 -19.30 -5.08 11.56
N ASN A 107 -20.18 -4.90 10.57
CA ASN A 107 -19.88 -5.01 9.14
C ASN A 107 -19.84 -3.60 8.47
N PRO A 108 -19.57 -3.50 7.15
CA PRO A 108 -19.60 -2.22 6.42
C PRO A 108 -20.96 -1.50 6.38
N TYR A 109 -22.05 -2.17 6.73
CA TYR A 109 -23.41 -1.62 6.80
C TYR A 109 -23.80 -1.16 8.21
N GLY A 110 -22.95 -1.44 9.21
CA GLY A 110 -23.22 -1.14 10.61
C GLY A 110 -23.98 -2.24 11.35
N ASP A 111 -24.28 -3.36 10.68
CA ASP A 111 -24.96 -4.48 11.32
C ASP A 111 -24.02 -5.20 12.26
N LYS A 112 -24.58 -5.72 13.36
CA LYS A 112 -23.85 -6.56 14.29
C LYS A 112 -23.48 -7.88 13.61
N ILE A 113 -22.19 -8.21 13.63
CA ILE A 113 -21.68 -9.51 13.23
C ILE A 113 -21.55 -10.38 14.48
N LEU A 114 -22.04 -11.61 14.37
CA LEU A 114 -21.86 -12.65 15.38
C LEU A 114 -20.69 -13.58 14.99
N PRO A 115 -20.02 -14.23 15.96
CA PRO A 115 -19.17 -15.38 15.68
C PRO A 115 -19.93 -16.41 14.81
N PRO A 116 -19.29 -17.07 13.83
CA PRO A 116 -17.83 -17.28 13.71
C PRO A 116 -17.09 -16.30 12.79
N PHE A 117 -17.75 -15.32 12.16
CA PHE A 117 -17.16 -14.51 11.08
C PHE A 117 -15.89 -13.77 11.51
N PHE A 118 -15.97 -13.00 12.61
CA PHE A 118 -14.80 -12.47 13.31
C PHE A 118 -14.67 -13.17 14.66
N ASN A 119 -13.49 -13.70 14.95
CA ASN A 119 -13.21 -14.40 16.20
C ASN A 119 -11.72 -14.27 16.58
N ARG A 120 -11.37 -14.72 17.80
CA ARG A 120 -10.01 -14.58 18.34
C ARG A 120 -8.94 -15.38 17.57
N GLN A 121 -9.32 -16.36 16.76
CA GLN A 121 -8.40 -17.20 15.99
C GLN A 121 -8.04 -16.56 14.63
N ASN A 122 -8.95 -15.79 14.04
CA ASN A 122 -8.78 -15.19 12.71
C ASN A 122 -8.58 -13.67 12.71
N CYS A 123 -8.50 -13.01 13.88
CA CYS A 123 -8.29 -11.56 14.03
C CYS A 123 -7.06 -11.26 14.92
N GLY A 124 -6.59 -10.01 14.91
CA GLY A 124 -5.66 -9.49 15.92
C GLY A 124 -4.16 -9.76 15.67
N GLY A 125 -3.78 -10.13 14.45
CA GLY A 125 -2.38 -10.33 14.05
C GLY A 125 -1.66 -9.06 13.58
N GLY A 126 -2.36 -7.92 13.48
CA GLY A 126 -1.86 -6.67 12.89
C GLY A 126 -0.51 -6.20 13.44
N TYR A 127 -0.29 -6.28 14.75
CA TYR A 127 1.01 -5.90 15.34
C TYR A 127 2.17 -6.77 14.84
N ARG A 128 1.96 -8.09 14.72
CA ARG A 128 2.97 -9.03 14.22
C ARG A 128 3.21 -8.83 12.73
N PHE A 129 2.17 -8.52 11.98
CA PHE A 129 2.29 -8.21 10.56
C PHE A 129 3.03 -6.89 10.32
N LEU A 130 2.74 -5.84 11.09
CA LEU A 130 3.49 -4.58 11.04
C LEU A 130 4.97 -4.77 11.40
N ASP A 131 5.26 -5.60 12.41
CA ASP A 131 6.63 -5.96 12.76
C ASP A 131 7.35 -6.72 11.63
N PHE A 132 6.68 -7.68 10.99
CA PHE A 132 7.21 -8.33 9.78
C PHE A 132 7.55 -7.30 8.68
N LEU A 133 6.65 -6.35 8.39
CA LEU A 133 6.89 -5.32 7.38
C LEU A 133 8.13 -4.49 7.74
N ASN A 134 8.20 -3.97 8.97
CA ASN A 134 9.23 -3.04 9.40
C ASN A 134 10.60 -3.69 9.64
N LYS A 135 10.62 -4.92 10.19
CA LYS A 135 11.82 -5.54 10.75
C LYS A 135 12.36 -6.70 9.90
N GLU A 136 11.58 -7.23 8.97
CA GLU A 136 12.01 -8.34 8.10
C GLU A 136 11.90 -7.95 6.61
N LEU A 137 10.71 -7.56 6.14
CA LEU A 137 10.48 -7.29 4.72
C LEU A 137 11.24 -6.07 4.18
N ILE A 138 11.07 -4.90 4.80
CA ILE A 138 11.72 -3.67 4.34
C ILE A 138 13.24 -3.83 4.38
N PRO A 139 13.86 -4.30 5.49
CA PRO A 139 15.31 -4.57 5.52
C PRO A 139 15.77 -5.57 4.46
N PHE A 140 14.99 -6.62 4.19
CA PHE A 140 15.31 -7.57 3.12
C PHE A 140 15.35 -6.87 1.75
N VAL A 141 14.34 -6.08 1.42
CA VAL A 141 14.26 -5.35 0.13
C VAL A 141 15.40 -4.35 0.01
N ASP A 142 15.68 -3.57 1.06
CA ASP A 142 16.78 -2.60 1.09
C ASP A 142 18.16 -3.26 0.95
N SER A 143 18.31 -4.50 1.43
CA SER A 143 19.56 -5.26 1.27
C SER A 143 19.73 -5.88 -0.12
N ALA A 144 18.63 -6.26 -0.77
CA ALA A 144 18.63 -7.00 -2.02
C ALA A 144 18.61 -6.09 -3.26
N TYR A 145 18.11 -4.86 -3.13
CA TYR A 145 17.89 -3.94 -4.24
C TYR A 145 18.34 -2.53 -3.89
N ALA A 146 18.63 -1.72 -4.92
CA ALA A 146 19.07 -0.35 -4.75
C ALA A 146 17.87 0.57 -4.47
N THR A 147 17.53 0.71 -3.20
CA THR A 147 16.39 1.54 -2.76
C THR A 147 16.83 2.95 -2.35
N THR A 148 15.87 3.88 -2.35
CA THR A 148 16.08 5.27 -1.83
C THR A 148 15.76 5.39 -0.35
N GLY A 149 15.17 4.36 0.26
CA GLY A 149 14.50 4.45 1.57
C GLY A 149 13.18 5.23 1.57
N PHE A 150 12.69 5.69 0.40
CA PHE A 150 11.35 6.26 0.27
C PHE A 150 10.33 5.15 -0.02
N ASN A 151 9.64 4.71 1.04
CA ASN A 151 8.73 3.58 1.02
C ASN A 151 7.27 4.05 1.01
N ILE A 152 6.50 3.54 0.05
CA ILE A 152 5.08 3.83 -0.14
C ILE A 152 4.30 2.57 0.22
N LEU A 153 3.32 2.65 1.12
CA LEU A 153 2.38 1.55 1.36
C LEU A 153 1.05 1.82 0.66
N CYS A 154 0.54 0.85 -0.06
CA CYS A 154 -0.75 0.89 -0.73
C CYS A 154 -1.68 -0.19 -0.15
N GLY A 155 -2.85 0.22 0.34
CA GLY A 155 -3.84 -0.66 0.93
C GLY A 155 -5.28 -0.28 0.53
N HIS A 156 -6.11 -1.30 0.33
CA HIS A 156 -7.51 -1.19 -0.04
C HIS A 156 -8.42 -1.95 0.90
N SER A 157 -9.61 -1.42 1.19
CA SER A 157 -10.58 -2.11 2.06
C SER A 157 -9.95 -2.44 3.42
N LEU A 158 -9.88 -3.72 3.79
CA LEU A 158 -9.24 -4.16 5.05
C LEU A 158 -7.74 -3.84 5.12
N SER A 159 -7.00 -3.90 4.01
CA SER A 159 -5.59 -3.49 4.03
C SER A 159 -5.44 -1.97 4.09
N GLY A 160 -6.44 -1.24 3.59
CA GLY A 160 -6.59 0.20 3.84
C GLY A 160 -6.87 0.50 5.32
N TYR A 161 -7.68 -0.31 6.01
CA TYR A 161 -7.86 -0.22 7.46
C TYR A 161 -6.54 -0.46 8.21
N PHE A 162 -5.79 -1.52 7.84
CA PHE A 162 -4.49 -1.81 8.46
C PHE A 162 -3.53 -0.61 8.33
N ALA A 163 -3.44 -0.07 7.10
CA ALA A 163 -2.61 1.08 6.80
C ALA A 163 -3.11 2.36 7.49
N SER A 164 -4.41 2.48 7.76
CA SER A 164 -4.99 3.60 8.53
C SER A 164 -4.64 3.50 10.01
N TYR A 165 -4.76 2.31 10.62
CA TYR A 165 -4.41 2.08 12.02
C TYR A 165 -2.91 2.27 12.28
N MET A 166 -2.05 1.80 11.36
CA MET A 166 -0.60 1.91 11.55
C MET A 166 -0.09 3.36 11.55
N LEU A 167 -0.86 4.34 11.06
CA LEU A 167 -0.43 5.74 11.04
C LEU A 167 -0.06 6.25 12.45
N SER A 168 -0.71 5.70 13.47
CA SER A 168 -0.46 5.99 14.89
C SER A 168 0.61 5.10 15.53
N LEU A 169 1.20 4.17 14.79
CA LEU A 169 2.22 3.23 15.25
C LEU A 169 3.57 3.50 14.57
N PRO A 170 4.72 3.17 15.18
CA PRO A 170 6.00 3.27 14.49
C PRO A 170 6.04 2.46 13.18
N HIS A 171 6.38 3.11 12.06
CA HIS A 171 6.45 2.47 10.75
C HIS A 171 7.49 3.13 9.83
N SER A 172 7.99 2.37 8.85
CA SER A 172 9.08 2.80 7.93
C SER A 172 8.60 3.46 6.63
N PHE A 173 7.30 3.68 6.44
CA PHE A 173 6.71 4.27 5.21
C PHE A 173 6.66 5.80 5.20
N GLN A 174 7.07 6.46 4.12
CA GLN A 174 7.04 7.93 3.94
C GLN A 174 5.76 8.39 3.23
N ALA A 175 5.09 7.48 2.52
CA ALA A 175 3.77 7.75 1.96
C ALA A 175 2.83 6.56 2.17
N VAL A 176 1.55 6.84 2.36
CA VAL A 176 0.50 5.83 2.53
C VAL A 176 -0.68 6.19 1.62
N GLN A 177 -1.07 5.22 0.81
CA GLN A 177 -2.20 5.30 -0.11
C GLN A 177 -3.34 4.45 0.45
N LEU A 178 -4.42 5.12 0.86
CA LEU A 178 -5.58 4.53 1.52
C LEU A 178 -6.77 4.55 0.55
N TYR A 179 -7.14 3.37 0.03
CA TYR A 179 -8.24 3.25 -0.93
C TYR A 179 -9.44 2.58 -0.28
N ASP A 180 -10.53 3.32 -0.15
CA ASP A 180 -11.79 2.94 0.48
C ASP A 180 -11.61 2.10 1.76
N PRO A 181 -10.83 2.61 2.73
CA PRO A 181 -10.36 1.82 3.85
C PRO A 181 -11.52 1.41 4.76
N SER A 182 -11.51 0.17 5.24
CA SER A 182 -12.55 -0.38 6.12
C SER A 182 -12.44 0.13 7.57
N VAL A 183 -12.31 1.44 7.76
CA VAL A 183 -12.09 2.09 9.06
C VAL A 183 -13.26 1.95 10.03
N TRP A 184 -14.43 1.51 9.55
CA TRP A 184 -15.55 1.06 10.38
C TRP A 184 -15.21 -0.13 11.28
N TYR A 185 -14.18 -0.91 10.91
CA TYR A 185 -13.79 -2.12 11.62
C TYR A 185 -13.55 -1.84 13.11
N ALA A 186 -14.02 -2.77 13.95
CA ALA A 186 -13.95 -2.68 15.41
C ALA A 186 -14.43 -1.33 15.95
N GLU A 187 -15.59 -0.88 15.43
CA GLU A 187 -16.26 0.34 15.88
C GLU A 187 -15.38 1.59 15.74
N GLY A 188 -14.71 1.74 14.60
CA GLY A 188 -13.95 2.95 14.29
C GLY A 188 -12.57 3.02 14.96
N GLU A 189 -11.96 1.88 15.32
CA GLU A 189 -10.74 1.90 16.14
C GLU A 189 -9.56 2.61 15.48
N ALA A 190 -9.43 2.53 14.15
CA ALA A 190 -8.37 3.25 13.42
C ALA A 190 -8.53 4.78 13.57
N THR A 191 -9.76 5.29 13.51
CA THR A 191 -10.08 6.70 13.76
C THR A 191 -9.77 7.10 15.20
N LYS A 192 -10.13 6.25 16.17
CA LYS A 192 -9.82 6.48 17.60
C LYS A 192 -8.32 6.51 17.85
N GLN A 193 -7.54 5.65 17.20
CA GLN A 193 -6.08 5.68 17.30
C GLN A 193 -5.51 6.96 16.68
N LEU A 194 -5.99 7.35 15.50
CA LEU A 194 -5.55 8.58 14.83
C LEU A 194 -5.79 9.83 15.69
N GLN A 195 -6.89 9.88 16.45
CA GLN A 195 -7.17 10.97 17.39
C GLN A 195 -6.11 11.09 18.51
N ASN A 196 -5.39 10.00 18.84
CA ASN A 196 -4.27 10.03 19.77
C ASN A 196 -2.97 10.54 19.13
N GLY A 197 -2.96 10.77 17.81
CA GLY A 197 -1.84 11.27 17.04
C GLY A 197 -1.28 10.26 16.05
N ILE A 198 -0.29 10.72 15.28
CA ILE A 198 0.48 9.93 14.32
C ILE A 198 1.88 9.69 14.85
N SER A 199 2.52 8.60 14.42
CA SER A 199 3.86 8.26 14.88
C SER A 199 4.96 9.17 14.30
N LYS A 200 4.67 9.86 13.19
CA LYS A 200 5.56 10.86 12.59
C LYS A 200 4.80 11.84 11.70
N ASN A 201 5.19 13.12 11.76
CA ASN A 201 4.54 14.19 11.00
C ASN A 201 4.98 14.24 9.53
N LYS A 202 6.24 13.87 9.24
CA LYS A 202 6.79 13.82 7.87
C LYS A 202 6.26 12.59 7.12
N LEU A 203 5.03 12.70 6.66
CA LEU A 203 4.25 11.64 6.04
C LEU A 203 3.37 12.24 4.95
N SER A 204 3.28 11.55 3.80
CA SER A 204 2.28 11.84 2.77
C SER A 204 1.12 10.84 2.85
N VAL A 205 -0.12 11.31 2.95
CA VAL A 205 -1.31 10.43 2.98
C VAL A 205 -2.27 10.82 1.86
N PHE A 206 -2.67 9.83 1.06
CA PHE A 206 -3.77 9.99 0.11
C PHE A 206 -4.93 9.10 0.53
N LEU A 207 -6.14 9.68 0.63
CA LEU A 207 -7.36 8.97 0.97
C LEU A 207 -8.37 9.07 -0.17
N ALA A 208 -8.64 7.95 -0.84
CA ALA A 208 -9.73 7.84 -1.81
C ALA A 208 -10.88 7.02 -1.21
N TYR A 209 -12.12 7.40 -1.46
CA TYR A 209 -13.29 6.64 -0.98
C TYR A 209 -14.54 6.91 -1.81
N GLN A 210 -15.55 6.05 -1.66
CA GLN A 210 -16.82 6.15 -2.37
C GLN A 210 -18.02 6.25 -1.41
N GLN A 211 -19.21 6.49 -1.95
CA GLN A 211 -20.38 6.96 -1.17
C GLN A 211 -21.28 5.85 -0.58
N ASN A 212 -21.00 4.57 -0.83
CA ASN A 212 -21.89 3.45 -0.52
C ASN A 212 -21.17 2.21 0.08
N PRO A 213 -21.72 1.55 1.10
CA PRO A 213 -22.93 1.92 1.84
C PRO A 213 -22.70 3.16 2.72
N ASP A 214 -23.80 3.82 3.12
CA ASP A 214 -23.73 5.07 3.91
C ASP A 214 -22.92 4.88 5.20
N PHE A 215 -23.12 3.79 5.95
CA PHE A 215 -22.33 3.55 7.16
C PHE A 215 -20.82 3.52 6.89
N HIS A 216 -20.37 2.81 5.86
CA HIS A 216 -18.97 2.81 5.44
C HIS A 216 -18.50 4.22 5.06
N PHE A 217 -19.26 4.92 4.21
CA PHE A 217 -18.95 6.27 3.76
C PHE A 217 -18.80 7.25 4.93
N GLN A 218 -19.72 7.25 5.89
CA GLN A 218 -19.64 8.13 7.07
C GLN A 218 -18.40 7.83 7.92
N GLN A 219 -18.02 6.56 8.06
CA GLN A 219 -16.82 6.15 8.81
C GLN A 219 -15.54 6.64 8.12
N VAL A 220 -15.44 6.48 6.79
CA VAL A 220 -14.28 6.99 6.03
C VAL A 220 -14.24 8.52 5.99
N LYS A 221 -15.40 9.16 5.85
CA LYS A 221 -15.53 10.62 5.91
C LYS A 221 -15.04 11.15 7.27
N SER A 222 -15.49 10.58 8.38
CA SER A 222 -15.06 10.96 9.72
C SER A 222 -13.56 10.73 9.94
N PHE A 223 -13.01 9.63 9.42
CA PHE A 223 -11.56 9.39 9.42
C PHE A 223 -10.81 10.47 8.64
N GLY A 224 -11.30 10.82 7.44
CA GLY A 224 -10.74 11.92 6.65
C GLY A 224 -10.81 13.28 7.35
N GLU A 225 -11.90 13.59 8.03
CA GLU A 225 -12.05 14.83 8.83
C GLU A 225 -11.11 14.85 10.04
N THR A 226 -10.74 13.68 10.55
CA THR A 226 -9.71 13.54 11.59
C THR A 226 -8.32 13.79 11.00
N LEU A 227 -8.03 13.27 9.79
CA LEU A 227 -6.77 13.55 9.07
C LEU A 227 -6.61 15.05 8.76
N ASP A 228 -7.67 15.78 8.39
CA ASP A 228 -7.64 17.24 8.17
C ASP A 228 -7.07 18.01 9.38
N LYS A 229 -7.31 17.49 10.58
CA LYS A 229 -6.91 18.11 11.87
C LYS A 229 -5.59 17.54 12.41
N THR A 230 -5.05 16.52 11.75
CA THR A 230 -3.84 15.83 12.18
C THR A 230 -2.62 16.52 11.56
N PRO A 231 -1.49 16.70 12.29
CA PRO A 231 -0.30 17.38 11.78
C PRO A 231 0.51 16.54 10.77
N ILE A 232 -0.10 16.21 9.62
CA ILE A 232 0.51 15.47 8.51
C ILE A 232 1.11 16.46 7.51
N ASP A 233 2.34 16.22 7.08
CA ASP A 233 3.11 17.09 6.16
C ASP A 233 2.39 17.29 4.81
N ASN A 234 1.83 16.22 4.24
CA ASN A 234 1.11 16.29 2.96
C ASN A 234 -0.10 15.36 2.97
N TYR A 235 -1.30 15.92 2.89
CA TYR A 235 -2.55 15.15 2.91
C TYR A 235 -3.48 15.58 1.78
N LYS A 236 -4.09 14.59 1.12
CA LYS A 236 -5.20 14.81 0.19
C LYS A 236 -6.25 13.73 0.35
N ARG A 237 -7.52 14.11 0.24
CA ARG A 237 -8.62 13.17 0.09
C ARG A 237 -9.46 13.45 -1.14
N GLU A 238 -9.99 12.40 -1.74
CA GLU A 238 -10.88 12.46 -2.90
C GLU A 238 -12.05 11.50 -2.72
N VAL A 239 -13.25 11.96 -3.08
CA VAL A 239 -14.47 11.13 -3.11
C VAL A 239 -14.79 10.82 -4.55
N PHE A 240 -14.98 9.54 -4.87
CA PHE A 240 -15.38 9.06 -6.19
C PHE A 240 -16.86 8.67 -6.14
N THR A 241 -17.73 9.46 -6.78
CA THR A 241 -19.19 9.28 -6.72
C THR A 241 -19.71 8.20 -7.68
N ASP A 242 -18.97 7.96 -8.76
CA ASP A 242 -19.36 7.02 -9.82
C ASP A 242 -18.68 5.64 -9.68
N GLU A 243 -17.92 5.46 -8.60
CA GLU A 243 -17.19 4.23 -8.30
C GLU A 243 -17.85 3.45 -7.16
N ASN A 244 -17.63 2.15 -7.13
CA ASN A 244 -17.99 1.30 -5.99
C ASN A 244 -16.74 0.76 -5.29
N HIS A 245 -16.94 0.09 -4.15
CA HIS A 245 -15.86 -0.46 -3.32
C HIS A 245 -14.83 -1.29 -4.09
N HIS A 246 -15.24 -2.03 -5.14
CA HIS A 246 -14.34 -2.89 -5.90
C HIS A 246 -13.68 -2.19 -7.10
N SER A 247 -14.34 -1.22 -7.72
CA SER A 247 -13.83 -0.54 -8.91
C SER A 247 -12.89 0.64 -8.60
N ILE A 248 -13.05 1.26 -7.42
CA ILE A 248 -12.31 2.47 -7.02
C ILE A 248 -10.78 2.31 -7.01
N PHE A 249 -10.27 1.09 -6.81
CA PHE A 249 -8.83 0.85 -6.65
C PHE A 249 -7.98 1.41 -7.79
N LEU A 250 -8.44 1.21 -9.04
CA LEU A 250 -7.69 1.62 -10.23
C LEU A 250 -7.55 3.14 -10.31
N ILE A 251 -8.67 3.86 -10.21
CA ILE A 251 -8.70 5.31 -10.36
C ILE A 251 -8.02 5.99 -9.17
N ALA A 252 -8.23 5.47 -7.96
CA ALA A 252 -7.57 5.92 -6.75
C ALA A 252 -6.04 5.80 -6.86
N PHE A 253 -5.54 4.69 -7.41
CA PHE A 253 -4.10 4.50 -7.61
C PHE A 253 -3.50 5.55 -8.54
N ILE A 254 -4.13 5.80 -9.69
CA ILE A 254 -3.65 6.79 -10.65
C ILE A 254 -3.61 8.18 -10.00
N HIS A 255 -4.71 8.59 -9.35
CA HIS A 255 -4.81 9.91 -8.73
C HIS A 255 -3.83 10.08 -7.57
N GLY A 256 -3.72 9.07 -6.71
CA GLY A 256 -2.87 9.09 -5.53
C GLY A 256 -1.38 9.15 -5.87
N MET A 257 -0.95 8.38 -6.87
CA MET A 257 0.44 8.38 -7.32
C MET A 257 0.82 9.66 -8.08
N GLU A 258 -0.07 10.18 -8.94
CA GLU A 258 0.17 11.47 -9.61
C GLU A 258 0.19 12.64 -8.61
N TRP A 259 -0.67 12.62 -7.59
CA TRP A 259 -0.65 13.60 -6.51
C TRP A 259 0.66 13.57 -5.74
N LEU A 260 1.08 12.38 -5.31
CA LEU A 260 2.32 12.19 -4.54
C LEU A 260 3.55 12.73 -5.30
N TYR A 261 3.56 12.57 -6.62
CA TYR A 261 4.66 12.97 -7.51
C TYR A 261 4.37 14.22 -8.35
N ASN A 262 3.45 15.08 -7.91
CA ASN A 262 3.08 16.28 -8.67
C ASN A 262 4.29 17.17 -9.02
N ASP A 263 5.28 17.28 -8.12
CA ASP A 263 6.51 18.03 -8.38
C ASP A 263 7.40 17.39 -9.44
N TYR A 264 7.52 16.06 -9.41
CA TYR A 264 8.24 15.29 -10.42
C TYR A 264 7.61 15.47 -11.79
N LYS A 265 6.28 15.32 -11.87
CA LYS A 265 5.48 15.59 -13.07
C LYS A 265 5.77 17.01 -13.58
N ARG A 266 5.57 18.04 -12.76
CA ARG A 266 5.78 19.45 -13.17
C ARG A 266 7.18 19.71 -13.73
N LYS A 267 8.23 19.15 -13.12
CA LYS A 267 9.63 19.31 -13.60
C LYS A 267 9.83 18.68 -14.98
N ASN A 268 9.31 17.47 -15.22
CA ASN A 268 9.48 16.78 -16.50
C ASN A 268 8.65 17.37 -17.64
N PHE A 269 7.45 17.88 -17.36
CA PHE A 269 6.60 18.50 -18.38
C PHE A 269 7.02 19.94 -18.72
N LYS A 270 7.56 20.73 -17.76
CA LYS A 270 8.14 22.05 -18.07
C LYS A 270 9.33 21.99 -19.03
N LEU A 271 10.05 20.87 -19.08
CA LEU A 271 11.20 20.64 -19.97
C LEU A 271 10.79 20.26 -21.41
N LYS A 272 9.51 20.00 -21.68
CA LYS A 272 9.00 19.69 -23.02
C LYS A 272 7.91 20.67 -23.41
N LYS A 273 8.28 21.80 -24.04
CA LYS A 273 7.37 22.43 -25.01
C LYS A 273 7.19 21.42 -26.14
N GLU A 274 6.06 20.71 -26.16
CA GLU A 274 5.75 19.77 -27.22
C GLU A 274 5.77 20.50 -28.56
N ARG A 275 6.58 20.02 -29.51
CA ARG A 275 6.40 20.41 -30.91
C ARG A 275 5.07 19.82 -31.37
N PRO A 276 4.20 20.60 -32.05
CA PRO A 276 2.90 20.09 -32.48
C PRO A 276 3.09 18.82 -33.32
N TYR A 277 2.31 17.80 -32.96
CA TYR A 277 2.24 16.54 -33.68
C TYR A 277 1.71 16.83 -35.09
N SER A 278 2.53 16.64 -36.12
CA SER A 278 2.09 16.73 -37.51
C SER A 278 1.59 15.34 -37.92
N ILE A 279 0.32 15.27 -38.31
CA ILE A 279 -0.26 14.07 -38.92
C ILE A 279 0.33 13.99 -40.34
N PRO A 280 1.03 12.90 -40.71
CA PRO A 280 1.42 12.70 -42.11
C PRO A 280 0.15 12.59 -42.96
N GLN A 281 0.07 13.40 -44.03
CA GLN A 281 -0.97 13.31 -45.04
C GLN A 281 -0.81 12.04 -45.89
#